data_AF-A0A0N1HZU7-F1
#
_entry.id   AF-A0A0N1HZU7-F1
#
_cell.length_a   1.000
_cell.length_b   1.000
_cell.length_c   1.000
_cell.angle_alpha   90.00
_cell.angle_beta   90.00
_cell.angle_gamma   90.00
#
_symmetry.space_group_name_H-M   'P 1'
#
loop_
_entity.id
_entity.type
_entity.pdbx_description
1 polymer ?
#
loop_
_entity_poly.entity_id
_entity_poly.type
_entity_poly.pdbx_seq_one_letter_code
_entity_poly.pdbx_strand_id
1 'polypeptide(L)'
;MTAQGSAAAAAAAAKVARLVSPRLRVVQRDYLTRRGGRTHHLRSAVSVDYTPAYFAAYRADPNLCPRLIDAEAIHGDEQAFWSSRRDFYRSGASRSYYPTWDRQAQALVMLTRQVARVPQEAAFRLFTLGLKMMLLPRLVTNAELMLPSWALMNAEGLLGEALEGNKESKSAEAGAAPEKVKSEEGTGATPADGAAE
;
A
#
# COMPACT_ATOMS: atom_id res chain seq x y z
N MET A 1 7.10 -20.66 -51.34
CA MET A 1 7.42 -21.02 -49.95
C MET A 1 7.39 -19.75 -49.12
N THR A 2 6.20 -19.31 -48.74
CA THR A 2 5.99 -18.00 -48.10
C THR A 2 5.74 -18.20 -46.61
N ALA A 3 6.70 -17.73 -45.82
CA ALA A 3 6.67 -17.61 -44.38
C ALA A 3 5.65 -16.54 -43.93
N GLN A 4 4.35 -16.77 -44.18
CA GLN A 4 3.26 -15.91 -43.71
C GLN A 4 2.49 -16.51 -42.52
N GLY A 5 2.85 -17.72 -42.07
CA GLY A 5 2.18 -18.39 -40.96
C GLY A 5 2.63 -18.00 -39.55
N SER A 6 3.81 -17.37 -39.39
CA SER A 6 4.37 -17.10 -38.05
C SER A 6 3.91 -15.78 -37.43
N ALA A 7 3.54 -14.78 -38.23
CA ALA A 7 3.15 -13.46 -37.73
C ALA A 7 1.72 -13.44 -37.14
N ALA A 8 0.79 -14.24 -37.69
CA ALA A 8 -0.58 -14.32 -37.17
C ALA A 8 -0.68 -15.08 -35.83
N ALA A 9 0.22 -16.04 -35.59
CA ALA A 9 0.32 -16.75 -34.32
C ALA A 9 0.92 -15.87 -33.20
N ALA A 10 1.75 -14.89 -33.56
CA ALA A 10 2.34 -13.92 -32.63
C ALA A 10 1.34 -12.82 -32.17
N ALA A 11 0.19 -12.67 -32.83
CA ALA A 11 -0.79 -11.61 -32.55
C ALA A 11 -1.77 -11.94 -31.41
N ALA A 12 -1.70 -13.14 -30.81
CA ALA A 12 -2.42 -13.46 -29.56
C ALA A 12 -1.61 -13.03 -28.32
N ALA A 13 -0.86 -11.93 -28.42
CA ALA A 13 -0.18 -11.33 -27.28
C ALA A 13 -1.25 -10.83 -26.29
N ALA A 14 -1.44 -11.55 -25.19
CA ALA A 14 -2.25 -11.09 -24.08
C ALA A 14 -1.76 -9.70 -23.68
N LYS A 15 -2.61 -8.68 -23.80
CA LYS A 15 -2.30 -7.35 -23.29
C LYS A 15 -2.37 -7.43 -21.76
N VAL A 16 -1.21 -7.61 -21.14
CA VAL A 16 -1.04 -7.57 -19.69
C VAL A 16 -0.77 -6.12 -19.32
N ALA A 17 -1.80 -5.38 -18.91
CA ALA A 17 -1.66 -3.97 -18.56
C ALA A 17 -2.32 -3.66 -17.21
N ARG A 18 -1.60 -2.90 -16.38
CA ARG A 18 -1.86 -2.49 -14.98
C ARG A 18 -1.78 -3.62 -13.95
N LEU A 19 -0.66 -3.61 -13.20
CA LEU A 19 -0.61 -4.18 -11.86
C LEU A 19 -1.58 -3.39 -10.99
N VAL A 20 -2.68 -4.01 -10.56
CA VAL A 20 -3.66 -3.39 -9.65
C VAL A 20 -3.11 -3.36 -8.22
N SER A 21 -2.28 -4.36 -7.91
CA SER A 21 -1.51 -4.48 -6.69
C SER A 21 -0.24 -5.27 -7.02
N PRO A 22 0.80 -5.31 -6.16
CA PRO A 22 2.01 -6.11 -6.42
C PRO A 22 1.74 -7.61 -6.67
N ARG A 23 0.53 -8.10 -6.37
CA ARG A 23 0.14 -9.51 -6.49
C ARG A 23 -0.93 -9.78 -7.55
N LEU A 24 -1.55 -8.75 -8.12
CA LEU A 24 -2.66 -8.88 -9.06
C LEU A 24 -2.38 -8.14 -10.36
N ARG A 25 -2.80 -8.72 -11.48
CA ARG A 25 -2.70 -8.14 -12.82
C ARG A 25 -4.03 -8.27 -13.54
N VAL A 26 -4.34 -7.28 -14.38
CA VAL A 26 -5.41 -7.43 -15.37
C VAL A 26 -4.83 -8.06 -16.63
N VAL A 27 -5.47 -9.13 -17.10
CA VAL A 27 -5.11 -9.83 -18.31
C VAL A 27 -6.26 -9.69 -19.30
N GLN A 28 -6.00 -9.05 -20.43
CA GLN A 28 -6.92 -9.02 -21.56
C GLN A 28 -6.39 -9.92 -22.67
N ARG A 29 -7.22 -10.88 -23.09
CA ARG A 29 -6.94 -11.78 -24.21
C ARG A 29 -8.03 -11.64 -25.25
N ASP A 30 -7.64 -11.28 -26.46
CA ASP A 30 -8.57 -11.12 -27.58
C ASP A 30 -8.48 -12.35 -28.48
N TYR A 31 -9.62 -12.99 -28.75
CA TYR A 31 -9.75 -14.21 -29.53
C TYR A 31 -10.64 -13.99 -30.74
N LEU A 32 -10.27 -14.57 -31.87
CA LEU A 32 -11.15 -14.66 -33.04
C LEU A 32 -12.01 -15.92 -32.93
N THR A 33 -13.33 -15.75 -32.97
CA THR A 33 -14.30 -16.85 -32.89
C THR A 33 -15.17 -16.91 -34.14
N ARG A 34 -15.50 -18.13 -34.58
CA ARG A 34 -16.42 -18.38 -35.70
C ARG A 34 -17.82 -18.62 -35.14
N ARG A 35 -18.83 -17.93 -35.65
CA ARG A 35 -20.25 -18.13 -35.28
C ARG A 35 -21.10 -18.16 -36.53
N GLY A 36 -21.86 -19.25 -36.74
CA GLY A 36 -22.83 -19.36 -37.84
C GLY A 36 -22.24 -19.11 -39.23
N GLY A 37 -21.02 -19.60 -39.50
CA GLY A 37 -20.37 -19.45 -40.81
C GLY A 37 -19.57 -18.16 -41.02
N ARG A 38 -19.78 -17.10 -40.23
CA ARG A 38 -18.92 -15.91 -40.20
C ARG A 38 -17.65 -16.19 -39.40
N THR A 39 -16.49 -15.99 -40.02
CA THR A 39 -15.17 -16.40 -39.51
C THR A 39 -14.50 -15.41 -38.55
N HIS A 40 -15.04 -14.21 -38.38
CA HIS A 40 -14.34 -13.13 -37.66
C HIS A 40 -15.25 -12.38 -36.67
N HIS A 41 -15.54 -12.99 -35.53
CA HIS A 41 -16.01 -12.26 -34.35
C HIS A 41 -14.89 -12.17 -33.31
N LEU A 42 -14.40 -10.96 -33.06
CA LEU A 42 -13.46 -10.71 -31.97
C LEU A 42 -14.21 -10.80 -30.63
N ARG A 43 -13.76 -11.68 -29.75
CA ARG A 43 -14.22 -11.81 -28.37
C ARG A 43 -13.05 -11.56 -27.45
N SER A 44 -13.20 -10.62 -26.53
CA SER A 44 -12.22 -10.36 -25.49
C SER A 44 -12.60 -11.09 -24.21
N ALA A 45 -11.62 -11.70 -23.56
CA ALA A 45 -11.70 -12.20 -22.20
C ALA A 45 -10.83 -11.27 -21.33
N VAL A 46 -11.47 -10.61 -20.37
CA VAL A 46 -10.80 -9.74 -19.39
C VAL A 46 -10.92 -10.40 -18.03
N SER A 47 -9.79 -10.70 -17.40
CA SER A 47 -9.74 -11.29 -16.07
C SER A 47 -8.75 -10.56 -15.17
N VAL A 48 -8.98 -10.66 -13.86
CA VAL A 48 -8.02 -10.26 -12.84
C VAL A 48 -7.39 -11.54 -12.31
N ASP A 49 -6.10 -11.72 -12.61
CA ASP A 49 -5.35 -12.90 -12.24
C ASP A 49 -4.26 -12.54 -11.23
N TYR A 50 -3.84 -13.51 -10.42
CA TYR A 50 -2.61 -13.38 -9.64
C TYR A 50 -1.39 -13.24 -10.55
N THR A 51 -0.35 -12.57 -10.05
CA THR A 51 0.93 -12.50 -10.75
C THR A 51 1.53 -13.90 -10.89
N PRO A 52 2.21 -14.21 -12.01
CA PRO A 52 2.79 -15.54 -12.22
C PRO A 52 3.71 -15.98 -11.09
N ALA A 53 4.50 -15.05 -10.53
CA ALA A 53 5.39 -15.32 -9.40
C ALA A 53 4.61 -15.74 -8.14
N TYR A 54 3.50 -15.05 -7.82
CA TYR A 54 2.69 -15.38 -6.66
C TYR A 54 2.01 -16.75 -6.81
N PHE A 55 1.48 -17.03 -8.00
CA PHE A 55 0.82 -18.31 -8.26
C PHE A 55 1.80 -19.49 -8.36
N ALA A 56 3.00 -19.27 -8.91
CA ALA A 56 4.06 -20.27 -8.90
C ALA A 56 4.51 -20.61 -7.48
N ALA A 57 4.63 -19.62 -6.61
CA ALA A 57 4.94 -19.84 -5.19
C ALA A 57 3.85 -20.67 -4.49
N TYR A 58 2.56 -20.40 -4.74
CA TYR A 58 1.46 -21.20 -4.20
C TYR A 58 1.51 -22.67 -4.62
N ARG A 59 1.86 -22.93 -5.89
CA ARG A 59 1.97 -24.30 -6.41
C ARG A 59 3.16 -25.05 -5.84
N ALA A 60 4.26 -24.35 -5.54
CA ALA A 60 5.43 -24.96 -4.91
C ALA A 60 5.10 -25.31 -3.45
N ASP A 61 4.61 -24.34 -2.69
CA ASP A 61 4.21 -24.51 -1.30
C ASP A 61 2.97 -23.65 -1.00
N PRO A 62 1.84 -24.26 -0.60
CA PRO A 62 0.62 -23.52 -0.26
C PRO A 62 0.84 -22.49 0.87
N ASN A 63 1.74 -22.79 1.80
CA ASN A 63 2.08 -21.95 2.95
C ASN A 63 2.75 -20.62 2.57
N LEU A 64 3.38 -20.53 1.39
CA LEU A 64 3.98 -19.28 0.91
C LEU A 64 2.94 -18.24 0.48
N CYS A 65 1.68 -18.66 0.30
CA CYS A 65 0.60 -17.82 -0.17
C CYS A 65 -0.59 -17.83 0.80
N PRO A 66 -0.50 -17.16 1.97
CA PRO A 66 -1.49 -17.25 3.05
C PRO A 66 -2.86 -16.62 2.73
N ARG A 67 -3.01 -15.98 1.56
CA ARG A 67 -4.30 -15.41 1.11
C ARG A 67 -5.08 -16.35 0.20
N LEU A 68 -4.46 -17.42 -0.27
CA LEU A 68 -5.11 -18.50 -0.99
C LEU A 68 -5.36 -19.61 0.01
N ILE A 69 -6.60 -20.07 0.06
CA ILE A 69 -7.04 -21.10 0.99
C ILE A 69 -7.62 -22.21 0.14
N ASP A 70 -7.21 -23.43 0.44
CA ASP A 70 -7.76 -24.62 -0.19
C ASP A 70 -9.22 -24.81 0.23
N ALA A 71 -10.10 -25.17 -0.69
CA ALA A 71 -11.53 -25.19 -0.40
C ALA A 71 -11.92 -26.37 0.51
N GLU A 72 -11.18 -27.48 0.45
CA GLU A 72 -11.29 -28.59 1.41
C GLU A 72 -11.05 -28.15 2.86
N ALA A 73 -10.18 -27.17 3.09
CA ALA A 73 -9.92 -26.65 4.44
C ALA A 73 -11.09 -25.83 5.01
N ILE A 74 -12.01 -25.35 4.15
CA ILE A 74 -13.13 -24.49 4.55
C ILE A 74 -14.36 -25.32 4.92
N HIS A 75 -14.71 -26.29 4.08
CA HIS A 75 -15.96 -27.03 4.21
C HIS A 75 -15.81 -28.56 4.11
N GLY A 76 -14.57 -29.08 4.08
CA GLY A 76 -14.29 -30.50 3.95
C GLY A 76 -14.51 -30.98 2.52
N ASP A 77 -15.07 -32.18 2.36
CA ASP A 77 -15.22 -32.85 1.07
C ASP A 77 -15.98 -31.99 0.01
N GLU A 78 -15.22 -31.46 -0.95
CA GLU A 78 -15.73 -30.67 -2.06
C GLU A 78 -16.64 -31.50 -2.97
N GLN A 79 -16.35 -32.78 -3.14
CA GLN A 79 -17.13 -33.65 -4.00
C GLN A 79 -18.54 -33.80 -3.44
N ALA A 80 -18.67 -34.05 -2.14
CA ALA A 80 -19.98 -34.08 -1.48
C ALA A 80 -20.66 -32.70 -1.50
N PHE A 81 -19.92 -31.61 -1.28
CA PHE A 81 -20.48 -30.26 -1.22
C PHE A 81 -21.08 -29.80 -2.56
N TRP A 82 -20.31 -29.89 -3.66
CA TRP A 82 -20.74 -29.40 -4.98
C TRP A 82 -21.70 -30.36 -5.68
N SER A 83 -21.58 -31.67 -5.47
CA SER A 83 -22.48 -32.67 -6.07
C SER A 83 -23.74 -32.94 -5.24
N SER A 84 -23.87 -32.30 -4.08
CA SER A 84 -25.05 -32.42 -3.22
C SER A 84 -26.33 -32.13 -3.98
N ARG A 85 -27.34 -32.97 -3.75
CA ARG A 85 -28.67 -32.83 -4.34
C ARG A 85 -29.69 -32.43 -3.29
N ARG A 86 -30.70 -31.69 -3.72
CA ARG A 86 -31.80 -31.26 -2.86
C ARG A 86 -32.77 -32.43 -2.66
N ASP A 87 -32.73 -33.00 -1.46
CA ASP A 87 -33.54 -34.17 -1.10
C ASP A 87 -34.84 -33.81 -0.36
N PHE A 88 -35.03 -32.53 -0.01
CA PHE A 88 -36.21 -32.07 0.74
C PHE A 88 -37.49 -32.19 -0.09
N TYR A 89 -38.39 -33.10 0.34
CA TYR A 89 -39.67 -33.44 -0.32
C TYR A 89 -39.58 -33.81 -1.81
N ARG A 90 -38.40 -34.20 -2.30
CA ARG A 90 -38.20 -34.66 -3.68
C ARG A 90 -37.57 -36.06 -3.67
N SER A 91 -38.25 -37.02 -4.27
CA SER A 91 -37.75 -38.38 -4.47
C SER A 91 -37.26 -38.59 -5.91
N GLY A 92 -36.27 -39.49 -6.07
CA GLY A 92 -35.83 -40.00 -7.35
C GLY A 92 -35.16 -39.01 -8.31
N ALA A 93 -35.47 -39.12 -9.60
CA ALA A 93 -34.83 -38.40 -10.70
C ALA A 93 -35.10 -36.88 -10.75
N SER A 94 -35.99 -36.37 -9.90
CA SER A 94 -36.32 -34.94 -9.78
C SER A 94 -35.36 -34.15 -8.87
N ARG A 95 -34.35 -34.84 -8.31
CA ARG A 95 -33.31 -34.26 -7.46
C ARG A 95 -32.40 -33.34 -8.26
N SER A 96 -32.62 -32.04 -8.13
CA SER A 96 -31.76 -31.01 -8.69
C SER A 96 -30.57 -30.73 -7.76
N TYR A 97 -29.43 -30.35 -8.33
CA TYR A 97 -28.33 -29.77 -7.58
C TYR A 97 -28.77 -28.47 -6.88
N TYR A 98 -28.02 -28.07 -5.86
CA TYR A 98 -28.18 -26.74 -5.28
C TYR A 98 -27.80 -25.67 -6.31
N PRO A 99 -28.50 -24.52 -6.31
CA PRO A 99 -28.18 -23.44 -7.23
C PRO A 99 -26.81 -22.85 -6.90
N THR A 100 -26.14 -22.33 -7.93
CA THR A 100 -24.77 -21.78 -7.81
C THR A 100 -24.66 -20.66 -6.78
N TRP A 101 -25.67 -19.77 -6.71
CA TRP A 101 -25.67 -18.65 -5.79
C TRP A 101 -25.70 -19.09 -4.31
N ASP A 102 -26.41 -20.17 -3.98
CA ASP A 102 -26.52 -20.67 -2.61
C ASP A 102 -25.19 -21.29 -2.17
N ARG A 103 -24.57 -22.08 -3.05
CA ARG A 103 -23.24 -22.67 -2.81
C ARG A 103 -22.16 -21.59 -2.65
N GLN A 104 -22.19 -20.57 -3.50
CA GLN A 104 -21.28 -19.41 -3.40
C GLN A 104 -21.50 -18.63 -2.10
N ALA A 105 -22.77 -18.41 -1.70
CA ALA A 105 -23.10 -17.73 -0.45
C ALA A 105 -22.61 -18.52 0.77
N GLN A 106 -22.84 -19.84 0.80
CA GLN A 106 -22.37 -20.72 1.88
C GLN A 106 -20.84 -20.69 2.00
N ALA A 107 -20.12 -20.79 0.88
CA ALA A 107 -18.66 -20.71 0.87
C ALA A 107 -18.15 -19.35 1.38
N LEU A 108 -18.76 -18.24 0.95
CA LEU A 108 -18.42 -16.90 1.44
C LEU A 108 -18.69 -16.75 2.94
N VAL A 109 -19.82 -17.25 3.42
CA VAL A 109 -20.17 -17.23 4.84
C VAL A 109 -19.15 -18.02 5.65
N MET A 110 -18.72 -19.20 5.17
CA MET A 110 -17.70 -20.01 5.84
C MET A 110 -16.33 -19.31 5.89
N LEU A 111 -15.93 -18.64 4.80
CA LEU A 111 -14.71 -17.84 4.73
C LEU A 111 -14.72 -16.63 5.68
N THR A 112 -15.88 -16.04 5.92
CA THR A 112 -16.02 -14.79 6.71
C THR A 112 -16.43 -15.04 8.16
N ARG A 113 -16.43 -16.30 8.62
CA ARG A 113 -16.75 -16.63 10.02
C ARG A 113 -15.79 -15.94 10.98
N GLN A 114 -16.34 -15.55 12.12
CA GLN A 114 -15.57 -14.89 13.17
C GLN A 114 -14.51 -15.85 13.71
N VAL A 115 -13.24 -15.46 13.56
CA VAL A 115 -12.11 -16.17 14.15
C VAL A 115 -12.08 -15.86 15.64
N ALA A 116 -12.02 -16.91 16.48
CA ALA A 116 -11.81 -16.77 17.92
C ALA A 116 -10.41 -16.18 18.17
N ARG A 117 -10.34 -14.86 18.33
CA ARG A 117 -9.08 -14.15 18.58
C ARG A 117 -8.58 -14.48 19.98
N VAL A 118 -7.30 -14.81 20.08
CA VAL A 118 -6.65 -15.14 21.34
C VAL A 118 -6.62 -13.88 22.23
N PRO A 119 -6.91 -13.98 23.54
CA PRO A 119 -6.90 -12.81 24.45
C PRO A 119 -5.53 -12.09 24.48
N GLN A 120 -4.45 -12.78 24.13
CA GLN A 120 -3.11 -12.19 23.97
C GLN A 120 -3.08 -11.10 22.89
N GLU A 121 -3.81 -11.26 21.78
CA GLU A 121 -3.93 -10.21 20.76
C GLU A 121 -4.68 -8.99 21.30
N ALA A 122 -5.71 -9.21 22.11
CA ALA A 122 -6.47 -8.14 22.75
C ALA A 122 -5.60 -7.40 23.79
N ALA A 123 -4.85 -8.14 24.61
CA ALA A 123 -3.88 -7.57 25.55
C ALA A 123 -2.80 -6.75 24.83
N PHE A 124 -2.29 -7.23 23.70
CA PHE A 124 -1.33 -6.47 22.88
C PHE A 124 -1.94 -5.18 22.31
N ARG A 125 -3.19 -5.22 21.85
CA ARG A 125 -3.89 -4.01 21.38
C ARG A 125 -4.15 -3.01 22.50
N LEU A 126 -4.48 -3.49 23.70
CA LEU A 126 -4.62 -2.63 24.89
C LEU A 126 -3.26 -2.04 25.30
N PHE A 127 -2.20 -2.84 25.22
CA PHE A 127 -0.84 -2.37 25.47
C PHE A 127 -0.42 -1.29 24.47
N THR A 128 -0.65 -1.47 23.16
CA THR A 128 -0.29 -0.45 22.17
C THR A 128 -1.10 0.84 22.32
N LEU A 129 -2.35 0.74 22.77
CA LEU A 129 -3.17 1.91 23.12
C LEU A 129 -2.60 2.62 24.36
N GLY A 130 -2.23 1.88 25.40
CA GLY A 130 -1.60 2.40 26.61
C GLY A 130 -0.19 2.96 26.40
N LEU A 131 0.56 2.42 25.43
CA LEU A 131 1.93 2.84 25.13
C LEU A 131 2.00 4.32 24.71
N LYS A 132 1.02 4.80 23.92
CA LYS A 132 0.94 6.22 23.56
C LYS A 132 0.74 7.10 24.79
N MET A 133 -0.10 6.66 25.74
CA MET A 133 -0.35 7.39 26.98
C MET A 133 0.82 7.33 27.96
N MET A 134 1.66 6.29 27.91
CA MET A 134 2.90 6.21 28.70
C MET A 134 4.08 6.98 28.09
N LEU A 135 4.14 7.08 26.76
CA LEU A 135 5.20 7.84 26.07
C LEU A 135 5.04 9.35 26.22
N LEU A 136 3.81 9.85 26.31
CA LEU A 136 3.52 11.29 26.46
C LEU A 136 4.14 11.90 27.73
N PRO A 137 3.90 11.36 28.95
CA PRO A 137 4.55 11.86 30.17
C PRO A 137 6.07 11.77 30.09
N ARG A 138 6.62 10.70 29.50
CA ARG A 138 8.08 10.54 29.35
C ARG A 138 8.68 11.56 28.39
N LEU A 139 7.98 11.91 27.32
CA LEU A 139 8.40 12.97 26.41
C LEU A 139 8.34 14.35 27.09
N VAL A 140 7.30 14.62 27.87
CA VAL A 140 7.18 15.88 28.64
C VAL A 140 8.30 16.00 29.66
N THR A 141 8.56 14.98 30.47
CA THR A 141 9.65 15.01 31.46
C THR A 141 11.03 15.12 30.80
N ASN A 142 11.24 14.44 29.66
CA ASN A 142 12.51 14.54 28.94
C ASN A 142 12.68 15.91 28.28
N ALA A 143 11.61 16.52 27.76
CA ALA A 143 11.63 17.88 27.23
C ALA A 143 11.87 18.91 28.34
N GLU A 144 11.24 18.75 29.51
CA GLU A 144 11.48 19.60 30.68
C GLU A 144 12.90 19.50 31.22
N LEU A 145 13.61 18.39 31.02
CA LEU A 145 15.01 18.23 31.41
C LEU A 145 15.98 18.75 30.33
N MET A 146 15.65 18.57 29.05
CA MET A 146 16.52 18.99 27.94
C MET A 146 16.36 20.45 27.52
N LEU A 147 15.17 21.05 27.68
CA LEU A 147 14.95 22.45 27.32
C LEU A 147 15.74 23.43 28.22
N PRO A 148 15.79 23.27 29.56
CA PRO A 148 16.58 24.16 30.40
C PRO A 148 18.09 23.98 30.18
N SER A 149 18.55 22.77 29.92
CA SER A 149 19.98 22.50 29.66
C SER A 149 20.43 23.05 28.31
N TRP A 150 19.59 22.94 27.27
CA TRP A 150 19.84 23.60 25.97
C TRP A 150 19.75 25.13 26.07
N ALA A 151 18.75 25.65 26.79
CA ALA A 151 18.60 27.10 27.00
C ALA A 151 19.79 27.69 27.80
N LEU A 152 20.29 26.97 28.81
CA LEU A 152 21.48 27.38 29.56
C LEU A 152 22.75 27.31 28.70
N MET A 153 22.95 26.24 27.92
CA MET A 153 24.11 26.15 27.01
C MET A 153 24.15 27.27 25.95
N ASN A 154 23.00 27.65 25.40
CA ASN A 154 22.94 28.75 24.43
C ASN A 154 23.00 30.14 25.07
N ALA A 155 22.44 30.30 26.28
CA ALA A 155 22.54 31.53 27.04
C ALA A 155 23.98 31.79 27.52
N GLU A 156 24.71 30.75 27.92
CA GLU A 156 26.14 30.84 28.25
C GLU A 156 26.99 31.18 27.02
N GLY A 157 26.67 30.65 25.83
CA GLY A 157 27.31 31.05 24.58
C GLY A 157 27.12 32.54 24.25
N LEU A 158 25.89 33.05 24.37
CA LEU A 158 25.57 34.46 24.14
C LEU A 158 26.14 35.40 25.23
N LEU A 159 26.20 34.95 26.49
CA LEU A 159 26.84 35.69 27.58
C LEU A 159 28.37 35.71 27.44
N GLY A 160 28.99 34.65 26.93
CA GLY A 160 30.41 34.59 26.60
C GLY A 160 30.78 35.58 25.50
N GLU A 161 30.03 35.59 24.39
CA GLU A 161 30.22 36.55 23.29
C GLU A 161 30.00 38.01 23.73
N ALA A 162 29.03 38.27 24.61
CA ALA A 162 28.80 39.61 25.18
C ALA A 162 29.90 40.06 26.15
N LEU A 163 30.56 39.13 26.86
CA LEU A 163 31.69 39.44 27.75
C LEU A 163 33.00 39.65 26.98
N GLU A 164 33.20 38.93 25.88
CA GLU A 164 34.34 39.10 24.98
C GLU A 164 34.21 40.39 24.14
N GLY A 165 33.01 40.72 23.65
CA GLY A 165 32.73 41.98 22.95
C GLY A 165 32.83 43.26 23.80
N ASN A 166 32.85 43.14 25.13
CA ASN A 166 33.03 44.28 26.05
C ASN A 166 34.50 44.46 26.50
N LYS A 167 35.39 43.55 26.11
CA LYS A 167 36.85 43.75 26.25
C LYS A 167 37.47 44.41 25.04
N GLU A 168 36.86 44.30 23.86
CA GLU A 168 37.41 44.87 22.62
C GLU A 168 37.01 46.34 22.37
N SER A 169 36.00 46.86 23.07
CA SER A 169 35.52 48.24 22.90
C SER A 169 36.19 49.28 23.83
N LYS A 170 37.22 48.90 24.61
CA LYS A 170 37.97 49.83 25.49
C LYS A 170 39.42 50.11 25.08
N SER A 171 39.87 49.62 23.93
CA SER A 171 41.25 49.84 23.48
C SER A 171 41.34 50.25 22.00
N ALA A 172 40.54 51.23 21.57
CA ALA A 172 40.72 51.83 20.25
C ALA A 172 40.07 53.22 20.15
N GLU A 173 40.49 54.16 21.00
CA GLU A 173 40.20 55.58 20.75
C GLU A 173 41.51 56.39 20.78
N ALA A 174 42.30 56.22 19.72
CA ALA A 174 43.32 57.19 19.30
C ALA A 174 43.68 56.97 17.83
N GLY A 175 43.10 57.78 16.94
CA GLY A 175 43.83 58.32 15.80
C GLY A 175 43.50 57.78 14.40
N ALA A 176 43.06 58.73 13.57
CA ALA A 176 43.32 58.86 12.12
C ALA A 176 42.25 58.38 11.11
N ALA A 177 41.42 59.37 10.74
CA ALA A 177 41.06 59.82 9.38
C ALA A 177 40.31 58.88 8.40
N PRO A 178 39.20 59.34 7.80
CA PRO A 178 38.47 58.61 6.76
C PRO A 178 38.92 59.04 5.35
N GLU A 179 39.11 58.08 4.45
CA GLU A 179 39.16 58.36 3.00
C GLU A 179 38.12 57.52 2.23
N LYS A 180 37.07 58.23 1.80
CA LYS A 180 36.42 58.23 0.47
C LYS A 180 35.86 56.91 -0.13
N VAL A 181 34.52 56.82 -0.34
CA VAL A 181 33.75 57.09 -1.60
C VAL A 181 33.63 55.82 -2.46
N LYS A 182 32.50 55.37 -3.06
CA LYS A 182 31.17 55.92 -3.39
C LYS A 182 30.20 54.79 -3.82
N SER A 183 28.91 55.04 -3.55
CA SER A 183 27.68 54.85 -4.38
C SER A 183 27.37 53.56 -5.16
N GLU A 184 26.13 53.09 -4.96
CA GLU A 184 24.98 52.97 -5.91
C GLU A 184 24.06 51.83 -5.37
N GLU A 185 22.88 52.09 -4.78
CA GLU A 185 21.60 52.48 -5.40
C GLU A 185 21.23 51.54 -6.58
N GLY A 186 20.12 50.79 -6.60
CA GLY A 186 18.90 50.84 -5.81
C GLY A 186 17.94 49.70 -6.16
N THR A 187 16.76 49.80 -5.54
CA THR A 187 15.40 49.38 -5.99
C THR A 187 15.16 47.88 -6.28
N GLY A 188 14.12 47.21 -5.77
CA GLY A 188 12.91 47.64 -5.05
C GLY A 188 11.74 46.73 -5.46
N ALA A 189 11.02 46.21 -4.45
CA ALA A 189 9.62 45.75 -4.46
C ALA A 189 9.24 44.37 -5.07
N THR A 190 8.82 43.49 -4.15
CA THR A 190 7.77 42.42 -4.20
C THR A 190 6.45 42.86 -4.87
N PRO A 191 5.49 41.99 -5.32
CA PRO A 191 4.92 40.87 -4.53
C PRO A 191 4.29 39.63 -5.25
N ALA A 192 3.97 38.62 -4.41
CA ALA A 192 2.81 37.69 -4.34
C ALA A 192 2.31 36.79 -5.52
N ASP A 193 1.99 35.55 -5.10
CA ASP A 193 0.88 34.64 -5.48
C ASP A 193 0.96 33.56 -6.60
N GLY A 194 0.35 32.40 -6.28
CA GLY A 194 -0.08 31.27 -7.15
C GLY A 194 0.68 29.96 -6.87
N ALA A 195 0.20 28.88 -6.25
CA ALA A 195 -1.07 28.12 -6.29
C ALA A 195 -1.41 27.47 -7.66
N ALA A 196 -1.49 26.13 -7.62
CA ALA A 196 -2.05 25.16 -8.58
C ALA A 196 -1.25 24.82 -9.85
N GLU A 197 -0.71 23.58 -9.88
CA GLU A 197 -1.17 22.47 -10.74
C GLU A 197 -0.77 21.12 -10.14
#